data_AF-A0A3M1PLE6-F1
#
_entry.id   AF-A0A3M1PLE6-F1
#
_cell.length_a   1.000
_cell.length_b   1.000
_cell.length_c   1.000
_cell.angle_alpha   90.00
_cell.angle_beta   90.00
_cell.angle_gamma   90.00
#
_symmetry.space_group_name_H-M   'P 1'
#
loop_
_entity.id
_entity.type
_entity.pdbx_description
1 polymer ?
#
loop_
_entity_poly.entity_id
_entity_poly.type
_entity_poly.pdbx_seq_one_letter_code
_entity_poly.pdbx_strand_id
1 'polypeptide(L)'
;MPAGWRRGFWRAARVLAGLVLLAAAGAVGAALLSYSPDDPGFNQATTTAARNWLSLPGAWIASLLLETMGLAAAVIPLALAGWGAVVVTGARRRMVMGRLALLPIAISLVALGCAFLAPGEELIRRVLWGGLLGAVLRSMLLGSWHASALGIPDELWAAIILPTGLFLSFLAAGGRLRDLRALPRAVMRALRPLLA
;
A
#
# COMPACT_ATOMS: atom_id res chain seq x y z
N MET A 1 39.77 -17.22 10.47
CA MET A 1 39.05 -16.86 9.22
C MET A 1 39.42 -15.43 8.80
N PRO A 2 39.79 -15.16 7.53
CA PRO A 2 40.25 -13.83 7.11
C PRO A 2 39.11 -12.79 7.17
N ALA A 3 39.40 -11.59 7.69
CA ALA A 3 38.41 -10.52 7.92
C ALA A 3 37.65 -10.02 6.67
N GLY A 4 38.15 -10.29 5.46
CA GLY A 4 37.49 -9.95 4.20
C GLY A 4 36.23 -10.79 3.91
N TRP A 5 36.19 -12.05 4.33
CA TRP A 5 35.09 -12.97 4.06
C TRP A 5 33.78 -12.56 4.76
N ARG A 6 33.86 -12.10 6.00
CA ARG A 6 32.68 -11.64 6.75
C ARG A 6 32.00 -10.45 6.07
N ARG A 7 32.79 -9.49 5.55
CA ARG A 7 32.25 -8.29 4.88
C ARG A 7 31.56 -8.63 3.56
N GLY A 8 32.12 -9.57 2.79
CA GLY A 8 31.51 -10.08 1.56
C GLY A 8 30.18 -10.79 1.82
N PHE A 9 30.16 -11.70 2.80
CA PHE A 9 28.96 -12.42 3.20
C PHE A 9 27.82 -11.47 3.61
N TRP A 10 28.08 -10.51 4.51
CA TRP A 10 27.05 -9.55 4.95
C TRP A 10 26.55 -8.65 3.82
N ARG A 11 27.40 -8.34 2.84
CA ARG A 11 26.97 -7.60 1.64
C ARG A 11 26.04 -8.44 0.78
N ALA A 12 26.41 -9.68 0.49
CA ALA A 12 25.59 -10.60 -0.30
C ALA A 12 24.24 -10.90 0.39
N ALA A 13 24.26 -11.20 1.69
CA ALA A 13 23.05 -11.44 2.48
C ALA A 13 22.09 -10.24 2.45
N ARG A 14 22.62 -9.01 2.56
CA ARG A 14 21.81 -7.80 2.45
C ARG A 14 21.20 -7.64 1.07
N VAL A 15 21.98 -7.82 0.00
CA VAL A 15 21.47 -7.71 -1.37
C VAL A 15 20.38 -8.75 -1.61
N LEU A 16 20.60 -9.99 -1.19
CA LEU A 16 19.61 -11.06 -1.29
C LEU A 16 18.32 -10.71 -0.53
N ALA A 17 18.42 -10.22 0.72
CA ALA A 17 17.26 -9.78 1.48
C ALA A 17 16.47 -8.66 0.78
N GLY A 18 17.17 -7.70 0.17
CA GLY A 18 16.54 -6.63 -0.61
C GLY A 18 15.85 -7.15 -1.88
N LEU A 19 16.47 -8.09 -2.60
CA LEU A 19 15.88 -8.73 -3.78
C LEU A 19 14.63 -9.54 -3.41
N VAL A 20 14.65 -10.26 -2.28
CA VAL A 20 13.47 -10.97 -1.76
C VAL A 20 12.32 -10.01 -1.49
N LEU A 21 12.58 -8.85 -0.89
CA LEU A 21 11.56 -7.82 -0.66
C LEU A 21 10.99 -7.27 -1.97
N LEU A 22 11.84 -7.03 -2.98
CA LEU A 22 11.39 -6.58 -4.31
C LEU A 22 10.55 -7.66 -5.03
N ALA A 23 10.96 -8.93 -4.93
CA ALA A 23 10.19 -10.04 -5.47
C ALA A 23 8.83 -10.19 -4.78
N ALA A 24 8.79 -10.06 -3.44
CA ALA A 24 7.55 -10.05 -2.68
C ALA A 24 6.64 -8.87 -3.06
N ALA A 25 7.20 -7.67 -3.27
CA ALA A 25 6.45 -6.51 -3.76
C ALA A 25 5.81 -6.78 -5.14
N GLY A 26 6.58 -7.36 -6.07
CA GLY A 26 6.10 -7.75 -7.38
C GLY A 26 5.00 -8.81 -7.31
N ALA A 27 5.18 -9.82 -6.46
CA ALA A 27 4.20 -10.88 -6.27
C ALA A 27 2.87 -10.36 -5.70
N VAL A 28 2.92 -9.56 -4.62
CA VAL A 28 1.71 -8.94 -4.03
C VAL A 28 1.05 -7.99 -5.02
N GLY A 29 1.84 -7.17 -5.73
CA GLY A 29 1.32 -6.28 -6.76
C GLY A 29 0.63 -7.02 -7.90
N ALA A 30 1.23 -8.09 -8.41
CA ALA A 30 0.64 -8.95 -9.44
C ALA A 30 -0.64 -9.63 -8.95
N ALA A 31 -0.65 -10.11 -7.71
CA ALA A 31 -1.85 -10.70 -7.10
C ALA A 31 -3.01 -9.69 -7.04
N LEU A 32 -2.75 -8.46 -6.59
CA LEU A 32 -3.76 -7.41 -6.51
C LEU A 32 -4.25 -6.96 -7.90
N LEU A 33 -3.35 -6.79 -8.87
CA LEU A 33 -3.69 -6.35 -10.23
C LEU A 33 -4.48 -7.39 -11.02
N SER A 34 -4.25 -8.68 -10.74
CA SER A 34 -4.96 -9.80 -11.37
C SER A 34 -6.10 -10.35 -10.50
N TYR A 35 -6.55 -9.57 -9.50
CA TYR A 35 -7.71 -9.94 -8.68
C TYR A 35 -8.98 -10.05 -9.53
N SER A 36 -9.74 -11.11 -9.27
CA SER A 36 -11.06 -11.34 -9.84
C SER A 36 -12.05 -11.66 -8.72
N PRO A 37 -13.24 -11.04 -8.68
CA PRO A 37 -14.29 -11.37 -7.70
C PRO A 37 -14.78 -12.82 -7.82
N ASP A 38 -14.62 -13.46 -8.98
CA ASP A 38 -15.02 -14.84 -9.25
C ASP A 38 -13.96 -15.88 -8.83
N ASP A 39 -12.78 -15.43 -8.38
CA ASP A 39 -11.72 -16.34 -7.91
C ASP A 39 -12.08 -16.95 -6.55
N PRO A 40 -11.54 -18.14 -6.20
CA PRO A 40 -11.68 -18.68 -4.86
C PRO A 40 -11.12 -17.70 -3.83
N GLY A 41 -11.99 -17.12 -3.01
CA GLY A 41 -11.63 -16.18 -1.96
C GLY A 41 -11.41 -16.87 -0.62
N PHE A 42 -10.82 -16.15 0.34
CA PHE A 42 -10.61 -16.67 1.69
C PHE A 42 -11.94 -17.07 2.38
N ASN A 43 -13.00 -16.32 2.10
CA ASN A 43 -14.36 -16.56 2.61
C ASN A 43 -15.34 -17.08 1.53
N GLN A 44 -14.84 -17.40 0.33
CA GLN A 44 -15.67 -17.86 -0.79
C GLN A 44 -15.27 -19.27 -1.20
N ALA A 45 -16.10 -20.24 -0.84
CA ALA A 45 -15.98 -21.61 -1.33
C ALA A 45 -16.57 -21.68 -2.75
N THR A 46 -15.73 -21.42 -3.76
CA THR A 46 -16.11 -21.53 -5.18
C THR A 46 -15.43 -22.75 -5.81
N THR A 47 -16.11 -23.40 -6.75
CA THR A 47 -15.57 -24.53 -7.54
C THR A 47 -14.77 -24.08 -8.77
N THR A 48 -14.62 -22.76 -8.99
CA THR A 48 -13.90 -22.17 -10.11
C THR A 48 -12.39 -22.22 -9.91
N ALA A 49 -11.66 -22.46 -11.00
CA ALA A 49 -10.20 -22.36 -10.97
C ALA A 49 -9.78 -20.89 -10.83
N ALA A 50 -8.76 -20.64 -10.00
CA ALA A 50 -8.21 -19.30 -9.79
C ALA A 50 -7.63 -18.72 -11.10
N ARG A 51 -8.06 -17.53 -11.48
CA ARG A 51 -7.58 -16.78 -12.66
C ARG A 51 -6.42 -15.84 -12.34
N ASN A 52 -6.15 -15.59 -11.06
CA ASN A 52 -5.01 -14.81 -10.60
C ASN A 52 -3.68 -15.27 -11.23
N TRP A 53 -2.78 -14.34 -11.54
CA TRP A 53 -1.50 -14.65 -12.17
C TRP A 53 -0.59 -15.52 -11.30
N LEU A 54 -0.76 -15.46 -9.98
CA LEU A 54 -0.06 -16.34 -9.03
C LEU A 54 -0.89 -17.55 -8.61
N SER A 55 -1.92 -17.89 -9.40
CA SER A 55 -2.85 -18.99 -9.12
C SER A 55 -3.55 -18.82 -7.75
N LEU A 56 -3.93 -19.93 -7.12
CA LEU A 56 -4.71 -19.95 -5.87
C LEU A 56 -4.09 -19.13 -4.72
N PRO A 57 -2.77 -19.19 -4.43
CA PRO A 57 -2.18 -18.36 -3.38
C PRO A 57 -2.33 -16.86 -3.64
N GLY A 58 -2.21 -16.43 -4.91
CA GLY A 58 -2.40 -15.04 -5.29
C GLY A 58 -3.84 -14.58 -5.10
N ALA A 59 -4.80 -15.40 -5.51
CA ALA A 59 -6.22 -15.14 -5.32
C ALA A 59 -6.57 -14.94 -3.84
N TRP A 60 -6.06 -15.80 -2.95
CA TRP A 60 -6.30 -15.69 -1.51
C TRP A 60 -5.69 -14.43 -0.89
N ILE A 61 -4.44 -14.11 -1.24
CA ILE A 61 -3.78 -12.90 -0.75
C ILE A 61 -4.54 -11.66 -1.23
N ALA A 62 -4.92 -11.62 -2.51
CA ALA A 62 -5.63 -10.48 -3.07
C ALA A 62 -7.02 -10.30 -2.46
N SER A 63 -7.80 -11.38 -2.35
CA SER A 63 -9.11 -11.39 -1.66
C SER A 63 -8.97 -10.89 -0.23
N LEU A 64 -8.06 -11.47 0.57
CA LEU A 64 -7.88 -11.07 1.96
C LEU A 64 -7.49 -9.59 2.09
N LEU A 65 -6.55 -9.11 1.29
CA LEU A 65 -6.08 -7.72 1.36
C LEU A 65 -7.14 -6.72 0.88
N LEU A 66 -7.86 -7.01 -0.21
CA LEU A 66 -8.89 -6.11 -0.74
C LEU A 66 -10.14 -6.11 0.13
N GLU A 67 -10.56 -7.26 0.65
CA GLU A 67 -11.71 -7.33 1.57
C GLU A 67 -11.42 -6.58 2.88
N THR A 68 -10.19 -6.70 3.40
CA THR A 68 -9.82 -6.04 4.66
C THR A 68 -9.49 -4.56 4.49
N MET A 69 -8.76 -4.17 3.45
CA MET A 69 -8.16 -2.84 3.30
C MET A 69 -8.63 -2.06 2.06
N GLY A 70 -9.34 -2.69 1.13
CA GLY A 70 -9.72 -2.08 -0.15
C GLY A 70 -8.50 -1.59 -0.94
N LEU A 71 -8.62 -0.41 -1.56
CA LEU A 71 -7.55 0.22 -2.33
C LEU A 71 -6.29 0.53 -1.49
N ALA A 72 -6.42 0.63 -0.16
CA ALA A 72 -5.27 0.82 0.71
C ALA A 72 -4.29 -0.37 0.70
N ALA A 73 -4.72 -1.55 0.25
CA ALA A 73 -3.85 -2.71 0.04
C ALA A 73 -2.66 -2.39 -0.89
N ALA A 74 -2.82 -1.47 -1.84
CA ALA A 74 -1.75 -1.06 -2.75
C ALA A 74 -0.55 -0.39 -2.04
N VAL A 75 -0.72 0.09 -0.81
CA VAL A 75 0.37 0.65 0.01
C VAL A 75 1.41 -0.42 0.36
N ILE A 76 1.00 -1.67 0.54
CA ILE A 76 1.88 -2.78 0.92
C ILE A 76 2.97 -3.05 -0.13
N PRO A 77 2.66 -3.36 -1.40
CA PRO A 77 3.70 -3.59 -2.41
C PRO A 77 4.57 -2.36 -2.64
N LEU A 78 4.02 -1.13 -2.54
CA LEU A 78 4.81 0.10 -2.65
C LEU A 78 5.82 0.25 -1.49
N ALA A 79 5.41 -0.08 -0.26
CA ALA A 79 6.29 -0.06 0.89
C ALA A 79 7.40 -1.13 0.79
N LEU A 80 7.04 -2.36 0.42
CA LEU A 80 7.99 -3.45 0.18
C LEU A 80 8.99 -3.09 -0.91
N ALA A 81 8.54 -2.48 -2.02
CA ALA A 81 9.40 -2.04 -3.10
C ALA A 81 10.41 -0.98 -2.63
N GLY A 82 9.93 0.03 -1.90
CA GLY A 82 10.78 1.09 -1.34
C GLY A 82 11.80 0.54 -0.32
N TRP A 83 11.39 -0.41 0.53
CA TRP A 83 12.29 -1.07 1.48
C TRP A 83 13.32 -1.94 0.78
N GLY A 84 12.90 -2.76 -0.19
CA GLY A 84 13.80 -3.59 -1.00
C GLY A 84 14.86 -2.76 -1.71
N ALA A 85 14.47 -1.65 -2.34
CA ALA A 85 15.40 -0.72 -2.99
C ALA A 85 16.43 -0.13 -2.00
N VAL A 86 16.00 0.25 -0.80
CA VAL A 86 16.90 0.75 0.25
C VAL A 86 17.88 -0.32 0.72
N VAL A 87 17.41 -1.55 0.89
CA VAL A 87 18.22 -2.68 1.37
C VAL A 87 19.27 -3.08 0.32
N VAL A 88 18.88 -3.21 -0.95
CA VAL A 88 19.79 -3.54 -2.07
C VAL A 88 20.87 -2.46 -2.24
N THR A 89 20.47 -1.19 -2.22
CA THR A 89 21.41 -0.06 -2.41
C THR A 89 22.32 0.17 -1.20
N GLY A 90 22.03 -0.45 -0.05
CA GLY A 90 22.81 -0.26 1.18
C GLY A 90 22.77 1.17 1.69
N ALA A 91 21.77 1.97 1.28
CA ALA A 91 21.64 3.34 1.72
C ALA A 91 21.55 3.38 3.25
N ARG A 92 22.49 4.09 3.90
CA ARG A 92 22.57 4.19 5.38
C ARG A 92 21.40 5.02 5.91
N ARG A 93 20.22 4.39 5.99
CA ARG A 93 18.98 5.01 6.44
C ARG A 93 18.72 4.59 7.88
N ARG A 94 19.12 5.45 8.82
CA ARG A 94 18.59 5.42 10.19
C ARG A 94 17.06 5.44 10.07
N MET A 95 16.36 4.57 10.81
CA MET A 95 14.89 4.45 10.91
C MET A 95 14.19 3.43 9.99
N VAL A 96 14.57 2.15 10.07
CA VAL A 96 13.72 1.04 9.59
C VAL A 96 12.51 0.86 10.51
N MET A 97 12.68 0.95 11.84
CA MET A 97 11.60 0.70 12.80
C MET A 97 10.49 1.76 12.78
N GLY A 98 10.84 3.05 12.65
CA GLY A 98 9.82 4.11 12.54
C GLY A 98 8.96 3.98 11.28
N ARG A 99 9.51 3.42 10.19
CA ARG A 99 8.77 3.17 8.94
C ARG A 99 7.79 2.00 9.05
N LEU A 100 8.19 0.95 9.78
CA LEU A 100 7.31 -0.19 10.09
C LEU A 100 6.11 0.25 10.94
N ALA A 101 6.32 1.10 11.94
CA ALA A 101 5.22 1.62 12.76
C ALA A 101 4.31 2.61 12.01
N LEU A 102 4.86 3.37 11.04
CA LEU A 102 4.08 4.28 10.20
C LEU A 102 3.19 3.56 9.19
N LEU A 103 3.60 2.38 8.72
CA LEU A 103 2.87 1.64 7.69
C LEU A 103 1.41 1.32 8.06
N PRO A 104 1.08 0.72 9.23
CA PRO A 104 -0.31 0.45 9.59
C PRO A 104 -1.13 1.73 9.75
N ILE A 105 -0.53 2.80 10.26
CA ILE A 105 -1.21 4.11 10.37
C ILE A 105 -1.54 4.66 8.98
N ALA A 106 -0.58 4.60 8.06
CA ALA A 106 -0.76 5.06 6.69
C ALA A 106 -1.85 4.26 5.97
N ILE A 107 -1.84 2.94 6.10
CA ILE A 107 -2.87 2.06 5.54
C ILE A 107 -4.24 2.40 6.12
N SER A 108 -4.37 2.54 7.44
CA SER A 108 -5.64 2.89 8.09
C SER A 108 -6.19 4.23 7.60
N LEU A 109 -5.34 5.24 7.41
CA LEU A 109 -5.77 6.55 6.90
C LEU A 109 -6.17 6.48 5.42
N VAL A 110 -5.42 5.76 4.58
CA VAL A 110 -5.81 5.58 3.17
C VAL A 110 -7.13 4.81 3.08
N ALA A 111 -7.30 3.74 3.86
CA ALA A 111 -8.53 2.94 3.92
C ALA A 111 -9.73 3.79 4.35
N LEU A 112 -9.56 4.60 5.41
CA LEU A 112 -10.58 5.53 5.89
C LEU A 112 -10.92 6.59 4.85
N GLY A 113 -9.91 7.22 4.24
CA GLY A 113 -10.10 8.23 3.20
C GLY A 113 -10.84 7.68 1.98
N CYS A 114 -10.50 6.47 1.54
CA CYS A 114 -11.22 5.79 0.46
C CYS A 114 -12.66 5.41 0.87
N ALA A 115 -12.90 5.03 2.12
CA ALA A 115 -14.25 4.72 2.61
C ALA A 115 -15.20 5.92 2.57
N PHE A 116 -14.69 7.14 2.75
CA PHE A 116 -15.46 8.39 2.60
C PHE A 116 -15.79 8.71 1.14
N LEU A 117 -14.99 8.24 0.18
CA LEU A 117 -15.23 8.46 -1.26
C LEU A 117 -16.02 7.32 -1.92
N ALA A 118 -16.38 6.27 -1.17
CA ALA A 118 -17.02 5.08 -1.72
C ALA A 118 -18.40 5.42 -2.35
N PRO A 119 -18.59 5.19 -3.66
CA PRO A 119 -19.81 5.56 -4.37
C PRO A 119 -20.92 4.53 -4.20
N GLY A 120 -22.17 5.00 -4.11
CA GLY A 120 -23.39 4.17 -4.17
C GLY A 120 -23.56 3.25 -2.97
N GLU A 121 -24.59 2.38 -2.97
CA GLU A 121 -24.95 1.43 -1.89
C GLU A 121 -24.39 0.00 -2.11
N GLU A 122 -23.84 -0.27 -3.29
CA GLU A 122 -23.44 -1.63 -3.67
C GLU A 122 -22.26 -2.13 -2.82
N LEU A 123 -22.50 -3.17 -2.01
CA LEU A 123 -21.56 -3.66 -1.00
C LEU A 123 -20.19 -4.02 -1.58
N ILE A 124 -20.14 -4.74 -2.71
CA ILE A 124 -18.87 -5.15 -3.34
C ILE A 124 -18.07 -3.93 -3.76
N ARG A 125 -18.72 -2.96 -4.42
CA ARG A 125 -18.05 -1.71 -4.78
C ARG A 125 -17.60 -0.94 -3.55
N ARG A 126 -18.40 -0.86 -2.48
CA ARG A 126 -18.00 -0.18 -1.24
C ARG A 126 -16.78 -0.83 -0.57
N VAL A 127 -16.75 -2.16 -0.49
CA VAL A 127 -15.64 -2.91 0.11
C VAL A 127 -14.34 -2.70 -0.66
N LEU A 128 -14.38 -2.64 -1.99
CA LEU A 128 -13.16 -2.42 -2.78
C LEU A 128 -12.50 -1.05 -2.54
N TRP A 129 -13.22 -0.04 -2.05
CA TRP A 129 -12.65 1.28 -1.80
C TRP A 129 -11.83 1.30 -0.50
N GLY A 130 -12.48 1.17 0.64
CA GLY A 130 -11.83 1.25 1.96
C GLY A 130 -11.68 -0.08 2.70
N GLY A 131 -12.22 -1.17 2.17
CA GLY A 131 -12.30 -2.46 2.85
C GLY A 131 -13.16 -2.41 4.11
N LEU A 132 -13.19 -3.53 4.83
CA LEU A 132 -13.78 -3.62 6.16
C LEU A 132 -13.11 -2.64 7.14
N LEU A 133 -11.79 -2.48 7.07
CA LEU A 133 -11.03 -1.57 7.93
C LEU A 133 -11.52 -0.12 7.79
N GLY A 134 -11.61 0.39 6.56
CA GLY A 134 -12.08 1.75 6.30
C GLY A 134 -13.54 1.95 6.71
N ALA A 135 -14.40 0.96 6.47
CA ALA A 135 -15.80 1.00 6.88
C ALA A 135 -15.96 1.07 8.42
N VAL A 136 -15.21 0.24 9.15
CA VAL A 136 -15.19 0.26 10.62
C VAL A 136 -14.66 1.59 11.14
N LEU A 137 -13.51 2.06 10.62
CA LEU A 137 -12.94 3.35 11.04
C LEU A 137 -13.88 4.52 10.75
N ARG A 138 -14.58 4.52 9.61
CA ARG A 138 -15.58 5.54 9.27
C ARG A 138 -16.75 5.50 10.24
N SER A 139 -17.27 4.30 10.56
CA SER A 139 -18.35 4.12 11.52
C SER A 139 -17.96 4.58 12.93
N MET A 140 -16.73 4.30 13.38
CA MET A 140 -16.20 4.78 14.66
C MET A 140 -16.08 6.32 14.68
N LEU A 141 -15.58 6.90 13.59
CA LEU A 141 -15.42 8.35 13.49
C LEU A 141 -16.78 9.06 13.50
N LEU A 142 -17.73 8.64 12.65
CA LEU A 142 -19.05 9.27 12.55
C LEU A 142 -19.99 8.93 13.72
N GLY A 143 -19.84 7.73 14.30
CA GLY A 143 -20.59 7.27 15.47
C GLY A 143 -20.14 7.97 16.77
N SER A 144 -19.00 8.65 16.76
CA SER A 144 -18.63 9.58 17.82
C SER A 144 -19.64 10.74 17.80
N TRP A 145 -20.50 10.84 18.82
CA TRP A 145 -21.63 11.78 18.95
C TRP A 145 -21.43 13.18 18.34
N HIS A 146 -20.21 13.70 18.41
CA HIS A 146 -19.86 15.03 17.90
C HIS A 146 -19.59 15.09 16.40
N ALA A 147 -19.03 14.06 15.77
CA ALA A 147 -18.55 14.15 14.39
C ALA A 147 -19.69 14.13 13.36
N SER A 148 -20.71 13.30 13.57
CA SER A 148 -21.92 13.29 12.72
C SER A 148 -22.77 14.54 12.92
N ALA A 149 -22.79 15.10 14.14
CA ALA A 149 -23.51 16.34 14.45
C ALA A 149 -22.94 17.59 13.77
N LEU A 150 -21.65 17.57 13.35
CA LEU A 150 -21.02 18.69 12.65
C LEU A 150 -21.52 18.88 11.22
N GLY A 151 -22.25 17.91 10.64
CA GLY A 151 -22.78 18.01 9.28
C GLY A 151 -21.71 18.15 8.19
N ILE A 152 -20.48 17.72 8.48
CA ILE A 152 -19.35 17.81 7.54
C ILE A 152 -19.59 16.79 6.41
N PRO A 153 -19.63 17.22 5.15
CA PRO A 153 -19.78 16.31 4.01
C PRO A 153 -18.59 15.36 3.87
N ASP A 154 -18.83 14.14 3.40
CA ASP A 154 -17.85 13.05 3.31
C ASP A 154 -16.62 13.44 2.47
N GLU A 155 -16.80 14.29 1.46
CA GLU A 155 -15.73 14.78 0.59
C GLU A 155 -14.69 15.60 1.36
N LEU A 156 -15.10 16.36 2.38
CA LEU A 156 -14.18 17.16 3.19
C LEU A 156 -13.35 16.28 4.14
N TRP A 157 -13.94 15.22 4.69
CA TRP A 157 -13.20 14.22 5.44
C TRP A 157 -12.13 13.56 4.57
N ALA A 158 -12.52 13.11 3.38
CA ALA A 158 -11.60 12.51 2.42
C ALA A 158 -10.49 13.47 1.98
N ALA A 159 -10.81 14.74 1.73
CA ALA A 159 -9.85 15.76 1.29
C ALA A 159 -8.69 16.00 2.27
N ILE A 160 -8.89 15.70 3.56
CA ILE A 160 -7.85 15.84 4.59
C ILE A 160 -7.17 14.50 4.87
N ILE A 161 -7.98 13.45 5.07
CA ILE A 161 -7.50 12.14 5.53
C ILE A 161 -6.70 11.44 4.44
N LEU A 162 -7.20 11.41 3.19
CA LEU A 162 -6.58 10.64 2.12
C LEU A 162 -5.20 11.20 1.73
N PRO A 163 -4.99 12.51 1.52
CA PRO A 163 -3.66 13.04 1.23
C PRO A 163 -2.68 12.82 2.39
N THR A 164 -3.16 12.90 3.64
CA THR A 164 -2.34 12.60 4.82
C THR A 164 -1.89 11.14 4.83
N GLY A 165 -2.82 10.21 4.60
CA GLY A 165 -2.53 8.78 4.48
C GLY A 165 -1.52 8.49 3.36
N LEU A 166 -1.73 9.05 2.17
CA LEU A 166 -0.82 8.90 1.03
C LEU A 166 0.58 9.47 1.31
N PHE A 167 0.66 10.61 1.98
CA PHE A 167 1.93 11.20 2.40
C PHE A 167 2.66 10.30 3.41
N LEU A 168 1.95 9.75 4.39
CA LEU A 168 2.53 8.80 5.34
C LEU A 168 2.95 7.49 4.64
N SER A 169 2.20 7.00 3.66
CA SER A 169 2.58 5.84 2.84
C SER A 169 3.88 6.10 2.08
N PHE A 170 4.05 7.30 1.51
CA PHE A 170 5.29 7.71 0.86
C PHE A 170 6.47 7.74 1.85
N LEU A 171 6.28 8.29 3.05
CA LEU A 171 7.31 8.28 4.09
C LEU A 171 7.64 6.86 4.57
N ALA A 172 6.63 6.01 4.73
CA ALA A 172 6.76 4.61 5.13
C ALA A 172 7.55 3.82 4.08
N ALA A 173 7.24 3.97 2.78
CA ALA A 173 8.00 3.39 1.66
C ALA A 173 9.43 3.94 1.57
N GLY A 174 9.71 5.06 2.24
CA GLY A 174 11.06 5.58 2.43
C GLY A 174 11.38 6.82 1.62
N GLY A 175 10.38 7.43 1.01
CA GLY A 175 10.46 8.74 0.40
C GLY A 175 10.83 9.82 1.42
N ARG A 176 11.50 10.88 0.96
CA ARG A 176 11.78 12.07 1.76
C ARG A 176 11.12 13.29 1.15
N LEU A 177 10.78 14.27 2.00
CA LEU A 177 10.31 15.59 1.55
C LEU A 177 11.27 16.27 0.55
N ARG A 178 12.58 15.99 0.64
CA ARG A 178 13.58 16.48 -0.31
C ARG A 178 13.41 15.88 -1.71
N ASP A 179 12.97 14.63 -1.80
CA ASP A 179 12.71 13.95 -3.06
C ASP A 179 11.44 14.55 -3.73
N LEU A 180 10.42 14.90 -2.92
CA LEU A 180 9.22 15.62 -3.39
C LEU A 180 9.53 17.01 -3.94
N ARG A 181 10.52 17.72 -3.36
CA ARG A 181 10.97 19.02 -3.88
C ARG A 181 11.72 18.92 -5.20
N ALA A 182 12.27 17.75 -5.53
CA ALA A 182 12.95 17.50 -6.81
C ALA A 182 11.98 17.03 -7.91
N LEU A 183 10.77 16.60 -7.53
CA LEU A 183 9.75 15.99 -8.39
C LEU A 183 9.27 16.91 -9.53
N PRO A 184 9.00 18.21 -9.33
CA PRO A 184 8.60 19.10 -10.42
C PRO A 184 9.66 19.17 -11.53
N ARG A 185 10.94 19.16 -11.15
CA ARG A 185 12.07 19.20 -12.11
C ARG A 185 12.24 17.87 -12.84
N ALA A 186 11.97 16.76 -12.18
CA ALA A 186 12.01 15.43 -12.78
C ALA A 186 10.85 15.21 -13.78
N VAL A 187 9.63 15.63 -13.40
CA VAL A 187 8.43 15.58 -14.27
C VAL A 187 8.63 16.46 -15.51
N MET A 188 9.12 17.69 -15.34
CA MET A 188 9.40 18.59 -16.45
C MET A 188 10.43 18.00 -17.44
N ARG A 189 11.43 17.25 -16.95
CA ARG A 189 12.42 16.56 -17.79
C ARG A 189 11.82 15.37 -18.54
N ALA A 190 10.93 14.61 -17.90
CA ALA A 190 10.28 13.45 -18.49
C ALA A 190 9.22 13.81 -19.53
N LEU A 191 8.55 14.96 -19.37
CA LEU A 191 7.55 15.47 -20.32
C LEU A 191 8.17 16.21 -21.51
N ARG A 192 9.42 16.67 -21.38
CA ARG A 192 10.14 17.39 -22.43
C ARG A 192 10.19 16.67 -23.80
N PRO A 193 10.41 15.34 -23.90
CA PRO A 193 10.35 14.63 -25.17
C PRO A 193 8.93 14.31 -25.67
N LEU A 194 7.88 14.51 -24.86
CA LEU A 194 6.48 14.33 -25.27
C LEU A 194 5.85 15.63 -25.78
N LEU A 195 6.50 16.77 -25.51
CA LEU A 195 6.08 18.11 -25.91
C LEU A 195 6.94 18.68 -27.06
N ALA A 196 7.87 17.87 -27.59
CA ALA A 196 8.72 18.18 -28.75
C ALA A 196 8.25 17.34 -29.95
#